data_AF-A0A1Z2KXL0-F1
#
_entry.id   AF-A0A1Z2KXL0-F1
#
_cell.length_a   1.000
_cell.length_b   1.000
_cell.length_c   1.000
_cell.angle_alpha   90.00
_cell.angle_beta   90.00
_cell.angle_gamma   90.00
#
_symmetry.space_group_name_H-M   'P 1'
#
loop_
_entity.id
_entity.type
_entity.pdbx_description
1 polymer ?
#
loop_
_entity_poly.entity_id
_entity_poly.type
_entity_poly.pdbx_seq_one_letter_code
_entity_poly.pdbx_strand_id
1 'polypeptide(L)'
;MPSTTSALRSVRLGQLLDADVPLGPLGGIHLTCHTTSSGKGKLHGDPSCSMLRSSHATQSMQVALGEAVHKWCGNCRWPIPADSPLLAFVSAVASVTALKSASEPSPDTDFDEAEELDAASALATGEYPQQECQGTDDDTDECDQEAWDRFEQARLIRERHHDHWRYLHGHMLESGEAVAAFPWLRPWAAPLQEALATAIERERCALAALLRPSALLEKAVIPQLSEPEPAPGPAFAGLGADAERILRRSWSSWRDKAARSWTALEDDGFAASSVLYDAFGRRRKGRDEAFAALDALVADWIALAREIVAEHSKGSRRLVAIKIPAVERDAAYGHRRDPLSPWEAGLIATYQVTAIWPAGAVALLLPHLIAERLLMGTPTSMSATRLDLEESGLPVNELLRRWAITDDAHKAL
;
A
#
# COMPACT_ATOMS: atom_id res chain seq x y z
N MET A 1 20.20 33.74 -31.65
CA MET A 1 20.45 33.06 -30.36
C MET A 1 19.19 33.21 -29.51
N PRO A 2 18.42 32.16 -29.23
CA PRO A 2 17.29 32.30 -28.34
C PRO A 2 17.83 32.26 -26.91
N SER A 3 17.71 33.38 -26.20
CA SER A 3 17.83 33.41 -24.75
C SER A 3 16.67 32.62 -24.16
N THR A 4 16.88 31.34 -23.89
CA THR A 4 16.01 30.58 -23.01
C THR A 4 16.20 31.14 -21.61
N THR A 5 15.31 32.06 -21.21
CA THR A 5 15.08 32.34 -19.78
C THR A 5 14.60 31.03 -19.16
N SER A 6 15.54 30.22 -18.66
CA SER A 6 15.23 29.00 -17.90
C SER A 6 14.28 29.40 -16.78
N ALA A 7 13.12 28.74 -16.71
CA ALA A 7 12.12 29.03 -15.70
C ALA A 7 12.78 28.87 -14.32
N LEU A 8 12.70 29.90 -13.47
CA LEU A 8 13.26 29.84 -12.12
C LEU A 8 12.24 29.22 -11.16
N ARG A 9 12.70 28.29 -10.33
CA ARG A 9 11.96 27.71 -9.20
C ARG A 9 12.47 28.31 -7.90
N SER A 10 11.56 28.59 -6.97
CA SER A 10 11.87 29.26 -5.71
C SER A 10 11.91 28.24 -4.56
N VAL A 11 13.07 28.03 -3.95
CA VAL A 11 13.32 26.93 -2.98
C VAL A 11 13.81 27.44 -1.63
N ARG A 12 13.30 26.87 -0.53
CA ARG A 12 13.71 27.19 0.85
C ARG A 12 14.86 26.30 1.33
N LEU A 13 16.07 26.58 0.87
CA LEU A 13 17.25 25.77 1.20
C LEU A 13 17.49 25.65 2.71
N GLY A 14 17.32 26.73 3.47
CA GLY A 14 17.53 26.72 4.92
C GLY A 14 16.50 25.95 5.76
N GLN A 15 15.44 25.42 5.16
CA GLN A 15 14.50 24.50 5.82
C GLN A 15 14.77 23.03 5.46
N LEU A 16 15.56 22.77 4.41
CA LEU A 16 15.73 21.44 3.82
C LEU A 16 17.16 20.92 3.98
N LEU A 17 18.16 21.81 3.86
CA LEU A 17 19.57 21.48 3.98
C LEU A 17 20.07 21.80 5.39
N ASP A 18 19.93 20.84 6.29
CA ASP A 18 20.60 20.88 7.58
C ASP A 18 22.11 20.62 7.46
N ALA A 19 22.80 20.64 8.59
CA ALA A 19 24.24 20.42 8.72
C ALA A 19 24.71 19.05 8.25
N ASP A 20 23.87 18.05 8.49
CA ASP A 20 24.22 16.64 8.45
C ASP A 20 23.93 16.06 7.06
N VAL A 21 23.15 16.77 6.23
CA VAL A 21 22.88 16.41 4.84
C VAL A 21 24.17 16.45 4.01
N PRO A 22 24.64 15.29 3.49
CA PRO A 22 25.83 15.27 2.65
C PRO A 22 25.49 15.83 1.26
N LEU A 23 26.11 16.96 0.92
CA LEU A 23 25.88 17.63 -0.36
C LEU A 23 26.58 16.94 -1.54
N GLY A 24 27.61 16.13 -1.26
CA GLY A 24 28.40 15.45 -2.28
C GLY A 24 28.96 16.43 -3.33
N PRO A 25 28.94 16.09 -4.63
CA PRO A 25 29.42 16.95 -5.70
C PRO A 25 28.69 18.30 -5.81
N LEU A 26 27.46 18.40 -5.30
CA LEU A 26 26.64 19.62 -5.38
C LEU A 26 27.13 20.72 -4.42
N GLY A 27 28.02 20.38 -3.48
CA GLY A 27 28.63 21.37 -2.58
C GLY A 27 29.36 22.51 -3.31
N GLY A 28 29.84 22.26 -4.54
CA GLY A 28 30.50 23.27 -5.37
C GLY A 28 29.56 24.20 -6.16
N ILE A 29 28.24 23.97 -6.12
CA ILE A 29 27.28 24.85 -6.81
C ILE A 29 27.26 26.20 -6.10
N HIS A 30 27.48 27.27 -6.86
CA HIS A 30 27.47 28.62 -6.33
C HIS A 30 26.06 29.21 -6.39
N LEU A 31 25.66 29.87 -5.30
CA LEU A 31 24.41 30.58 -5.20
C LEU A 31 24.64 32.05 -4.88
N THR A 32 23.85 32.91 -5.52
CA THR A 32 23.76 34.32 -5.13
C THR A 32 23.16 34.42 -3.74
N CYS A 33 23.91 35.03 -2.83
CA CYS A 33 23.51 35.24 -1.45
C CYS A 33 23.68 36.71 -1.06
N HIS A 34 22.83 37.15 -0.15
CA HIS A 34 22.85 38.47 0.45
C HIS A 34 23.18 38.35 1.94
N THR A 35 24.05 39.23 2.42
CA THR A 35 24.43 39.32 3.83
C THR A 35 24.65 40.76 4.25
N THR A 36 24.78 41.01 5.55
CA THR A 36 25.11 42.32 6.10
C THR A 36 26.58 42.66 5.79
N SER A 37 26.95 43.93 5.82
CA SER A 37 28.33 44.38 5.54
C SER A 37 29.41 43.75 6.43
N SER A 38 29.06 43.15 7.57
CA SER A 38 30.02 42.44 8.43
C SER A 38 30.37 41.04 7.93
N GLY A 39 29.58 40.46 7.01
CA GLY A 39 29.80 39.13 6.42
C GLY A 39 29.69 37.95 7.40
N LYS A 40 29.38 38.20 8.69
CA LYS A 40 29.37 37.18 9.77
C LYS A 40 27.97 36.65 10.12
N GLY A 41 26.97 36.90 9.27
CA GLY A 41 25.57 36.56 9.52
C GLY A 41 25.05 35.39 8.71
N LYS A 42 23.73 35.17 8.81
CA LYS A 42 23.02 34.27 7.90
C LYS A 42 23.12 34.79 6.45
N LEU A 43 23.04 33.86 5.51
CA LEU A 43 22.96 34.07 4.07
C LEU A 43 21.49 34.06 3.66
N HIS A 44 21.11 35.05 2.86
CA HIS A 44 19.74 35.29 2.44
C HIS A 44 19.63 35.19 0.91
N GLY A 45 18.56 34.57 0.42
CA GLY A 45 18.28 34.45 -1.02
C GLY A 45 17.60 35.66 -1.63
N ASP A 46 17.19 36.62 -0.80
CA ASP A 46 16.47 37.82 -1.22
C ASP A 46 17.05 39.05 -0.48
N PRO A 47 17.49 40.11 -1.19
CA PRO A 47 18.04 41.31 -0.58
C PRO A 47 17.01 42.08 0.26
N SER A 48 15.71 41.86 0.05
CA SER A 48 14.61 42.52 0.74
C SER A 48 14.14 41.83 2.02
N CYS A 49 14.74 40.68 2.37
CA CYS A 49 14.40 39.88 3.53
C CYS A 49 14.32 40.74 4.81
N SER A 50 13.24 40.63 5.58
CA SER A 50 13.05 41.41 6.81
C SER A 50 14.18 41.21 7.82
N MET A 51 14.76 40.01 7.87
CA MET A 51 15.88 39.66 8.74
C MET A 51 17.22 40.31 8.33
N LEU A 52 17.33 40.85 7.11
CA LEU A 52 18.48 41.62 6.62
C LEU A 52 18.38 43.12 6.95
N ARG A 53 17.15 43.63 7.13
CA ARG A 53 16.86 45.08 7.25
C ARG A 53 17.41 45.76 8.51
N SER A 54 17.90 44.98 9.47
CA SER A 54 18.64 45.51 10.63
C SER A 54 20.04 46.02 10.28
N SER A 55 20.49 45.87 9.02
CA SER A 55 21.79 46.35 8.53
C SER A 55 21.66 47.50 7.52
N HIS A 56 22.45 48.56 7.68
CA HIS A 56 22.44 49.74 6.81
C HIS A 56 23.06 49.50 5.42
N ALA A 57 23.78 48.38 5.23
CA ALA A 57 24.42 48.03 3.97
C ALA A 57 24.33 46.52 3.73
N THR A 58 23.84 46.14 2.56
CA THR A 58 23.74 44.75 2.09
C THR A 58 24.80 44.47 1.03
N GLN A 59 25.44 43.31 1.12
CA GLN A 59 26.42 42.86 0.15
C GLN A 59 25.86 41.63 -0.60
N SER A 60 26.00 41.62 -1.92
CA SER A 60 25.75 40.46 -2.77
C SER A 60 27.05 39.69 -2.96
N MET A 61 27.01 38.37 -2.84
CA MET A 61 28.15 37.48 -3.03
C MET A 61 27.72 36.15 -3.65
N GLN A 62 28.64 35.49 -4.35
CA GLN A 62 28.48 34.10 -4.76
C GLN A 62 29.13 33.22 -3.70
N VAL A 63 28.39 32.25 -3.16
CA VAL A 63 28.88 31.34 -2.14
C VAL A 63 28.62 29.91 -2.60
N ALA A 64 29.62 29.05 -2.49
CA ALA A 64 29.44 27.63 -2.75
C ALA A 64 28.49 27.01 -1.72
N LEU A 65 27.60 26.12 -2.15
CA LEU A 65 26.58 25.50 -1.30
C LEU A 65 27.20 24.87 -0.03
N GLY A 66 28.37 24.23 -0.17
CA GLY A 66 29.10 23.63 0.95
C GLY A 66 29.67 24.62 1.97
N GLU A 67 30.00 25.84 1.56
CA GLU A 67 30.51 26.89 2.47
C GLU A 67 29.40 27.62 3.23
N ALA A 68 28.17 27.49 2.71
CA ALA A 68 26.97 28.12 3.21
C ALA A 68 26.16 27.21 4.16
N VAL A 69 26.58 25.96 4.37
CA VAL A 69 26.01 25.04 5.36
C VAL A 69 25.97 25.73 6.74
N HIS A 70 24.85 25.58 7.45
CA HIS A 70 24.48 26.30 8.70
C HIS A 70 24.18 27.80 8.61
N LYS A 71 24.52 28.47 7.49
CA LYS A 71 24.33 29.92 7.37
C LYS A 71 23.01 30.28 6.72
N TRP A 72 22.22 29.32 6.22
CA TRP A 72 20.99 29.63 5.51
C TRP A 72 19.94 30.34 6.38
N CYS A 73 19.35 31.40 5.83
CA CYS A 73 18.11 31.96 6.35
C CYS A 73 16.94 31.00 6.05
N GLY A 74 16.28 30.49 7.10
CA GLY A 74 15.13 29.58 6.95
C GLY A 74 13.88 30.20 6.32
N ASN A 75 13.78 31.53 6.27
CA ASN A 75 12.63 32.24 5.69
C ASN A 75 12.83 32.63 4.22
N CYS A 76 14.09 32.65 3.75
CA CYS A 76 14.40 33.05 2.38
C CYS A 76 14.11 31.93 1.38
N ARG A 77 13.85 32.34 0.15
CA ARG A 77 13.81 31.44 -1.00
C ARG A 77 14.92 31.81 -1.96
N TRP A 78 15.54 30.81 -2.57
CA TRP A 78 16.55 30.98 -3.60
C TRP A 78 15.94 30.70 -4.97
N PRO A 79 16.14 31.57 -5.97
CA PRO A 79 15.80 31.28 -7.35
C PRO A 79 16.81 30.28 -7.93
N ILE A 80 16.33 29.11 -8.30
CA ILE A 80 17.14 28.02 -8.86
C ILE A 80 16.61 27.72 -10.27
N PRO A 81 17.48 27.60 -11.30
CA PRO A 81 17.07 27.18 -12.65
C PRO A 81 16.30 25.86 -12.63
N ALA A 82 15.23 25.73 -13.43
CA ALA A 82 14.40 24.53 -13.48
C ALA A 82 15.15 23.26 -13.90
N ASP A 83 16.24 23.43 -14.64
CA ASP A 83 17.16 22.37 -15.10
C ASP A 83 18.30 22.09 -14.11
N SER A 84 18.34 22.79 -12.96
CA SER A 84 19.39 22.59 -11.97
C SER A 84 19.25 21.23 -11.26
N PRO A 85 20.34 20.45 -11.13
CA PRO A 85 20.33 19.21 -10.36
C PRO A 85 20.04 19.45 -8.87
N LEU A 86 20.20 20.69 -8.39
CA LEU A 86 19.87 21.08 -7.02
C LEU A 86 18.38 20.93 -6.71
N LEU A 87 17.48 21.07 -7.69
CA LEU A 87 16.04 20.87 -7.48
C LEU A 87 15.71 19.42 -7.19
N ALA A 88 16.26 18.49 -8.00
CA ALA A 88 16.10 17.06 -7.79
C ALA A 88 16.71 16.63 -6.45
N PHE A 89 17.90 17.16 -6.11
CA PHE A 89 18.56 16.88 -4.85
C PHE A 89 17.76 17.35 -3.64
N VAL A 90 17.25 18.59 -3.67
CA VAL A 90 16.45 19.11 -2.55
C VAL A 90 15.14 18.33 -2.39
N SER A 91 14.54 17.85 -3.48
CA SER A 91 13.39 16.94 -3.41
C SER A 91 13.78 15.62 -2.74
N ALA A 92 14.91 15.03 -3.13
CA ALA A 92 15.43 13.80 -2.53
C ALA A 92 15.72 13.94 -1.03
N VAL A 93 16.33 15.06 -0.62
CA VAL A 93 16.55 15.37 0.79
C VAL A 93 15.23 15.49 1.56
N ALA A 94 14.21 16.11 0.95
CA ALA A 94 12.89 16.21 1.57
C ALA A 94 12.26 14.84 1.81
N SER A 95 12.33 13.93 0.82
CA SER A 95 11.84 12.55 0.94
C SER A 95 12.56 11.76 2.04
N VAL A 96 13.89 11.89 2.17
CA VAL A 96 14.62 11.22 3.27
C VAL A 96 14.33 11.86 4.63
N THR A 97 14.14 13.18 4.68
CA THR A 97 13.84 13.88 5.94
C THR A 97 12.44 13.53 6.45
N ALA A 98 11.48 13.34 5.55
CA ALA A 98 10.11 12.94 5.87
C ALA A 98 10.04 11.61 6.64
N LEU A 99 11.05 10.73 6.51
CA LEU A 99 11.10 9.47 7.24
C LEU A 99 11.13 9.67 8.76
N LYS A 100 11.68 10.78 9.26
CA LYS A 100 11.72 11.07 10.70
C LYS A 100 10.31 11.12 11.27
N SER A 101 9.45 11.92 10.65
CA SER A 101 8.04 12.07 11.07
C SER A 101 7.20 10.85 10.71
N ALA A 102 7.50 10.15 9.62
CA ALA A 102 6.77 8.95 9.24
C ALA A 102 7.03 7.77 10.19
N SER A 103 8.21 7.70 10.81
CA SER A 103 8.55 6.60 11.73
C SER A 103 7.93 6.76 13.13
N GLU A 104 7.38 7.94 13.43
CA GLU A 104 6.62 8.16 14.67
C GLU A 104 5.30 7.37 14.61
N PRO A 105 4.82 6.80 15.72
CA PRO A 105 3.52 6.15 15.76
C PRO A 105 2.44 7.10 15.23
N SER A 106 1.53 6.59 14.40
CA SER A 106 0.41 7.40 13.92
C SER A 106 -0.50 7.72 15.11
N PRO A 107 -0.89 8.99 15.33
CA PRO A 107 -1.85 9.35 16.38
C PRO A 107 -3.25 8.76 16.12
N ASP A 108 -3.49 8.23 14.92
CA ASP A 108 -4.76 7.58 14.54
C ASP A 108 -4.70 6.04 14.66
N THR A 109 -3.58 5.47 15.15
CA THR A 109 -3.42 4.03 15.46
C THR A 109 -3.17 3.84 16.95
N ASP A 110 -3.93 4.55 17.79
CA ASP A 110 -3.87 4.45 19.25
C ASP A 110 -4.69 3.25 19.76
N PHE A 111 -4.53 2.09 19.12
CA PHE A 111 -5.12 0.86 19.63
C PHE A 111 -4.21 0.27 20.67
N ASP A 112 -4.75 -0.11 21.82
CA ASP A 112 -3.96 -0.82 22.81
C ASP A 112 -3.81 -2.31 22.45
N GLU A 113 -2.85 -2.98 23.10
CA GLU A 113 -2.57 -4.41 22.85
C GLU A 113 -3.80 -5.30 23.12
N ALA A 114 -4.69 -4.92 24.03
CA ALA A 114 -5.89 -5.68 24.33
C ALA A 114 -6.93 -5.55 23.22
N GLU A 115 -7.10 -4.35 22.65
CA GLU A 115 -7.95 -4.11 21.48
C GLU A 115 -7.46 -4.88 20.25
N GLU A 116 -6.14 -4.89 19.99
CA GLU A 116 -5.57 -5.65 18.88
C GLU A 116 -5.77 -7.17 19.04
N LEU A 117 -5.56 -7.68 20.26
CA LEU A 117 -5.78 -9.10 20.57
C LEU A 117 -7.26 -9.49 20.46
N ASP A 118 -8.18 -8.64 20.92
CA ASP A 118 -9.60 -8.86 20.79
C ASP A 118 -10.04 -8.86 19.32
N ALA A 119 -9.54 -7.90 18.53
CA ALA A 119 -9.80 -7.82 17.10
C ALA A 119 -9.31 -9.08 16.36
N ALA A 120 -8.10 -9.55 16.67
CA ALA A 120 -7.57 -10.79 16.10
C ALA A 120 -8.41 -12.01 16.48
N SER A 121 -8.86 -12.07 17.74
CA SER A 121 -9.75 -13.12 18.24
C SER A 121 -11.11 -13.13 17.51
N ALA A 122 -11.72 -11.96 17.34
CA ALA A 122 -12.98 -11.81 16.61
C ALA A 122 -12.82 -12.25 15.14
N LEU A 123 -11.83 -11.69 14.42
CA LEU A 123 -11.60 -11.96 13.00
C LEU A 123 -11.12 -13.38 12.70
N ALA A 124 -10.58 -14.10 13.69
CA ALA A 124 -10.27 -15.52 13.56
C ALA A 124 -11.53 -16.36 13.28
N THR A 125 -12.70 -15.91 13.73
CA THR A 125 -13.97 -16.65 13.60
C THR A 125 -14.79 -16.26 12.36
N GLY A 126 -14.59 -15.06 11.80
CA GLY A 126 -15.39 -14.54 10.68
C GLY A 126 -15.22 -13.03 10.49
N GLU A 127 -16.01 -12.42 9.60
CA GLU A 127 -16.08 -10.95 9.49
C GLU A 127 -17.28 -10.36 10.22
N TYR A 128 -18.23 -11.20 10.63
CA TYR A 128 -19.50 -10.83 11.20
C TYR A 128 -19.85 -11.76 12.37
N PRO A 129 -20.68 -11.29 13.33
CA PRO A 129 -21.22 -12.16 14.36
C PRO A 129 -21.93 -13.37 13.74
N GLN A 130 -21.64 -14.57 14.24
CA GLN A 130 -22.39 -15.76 13.83
C GLN A 130 -23.73 -15.73 14.57
N GLN A 131 -24.81 -15.37 13.85
CA GLN A 131 -26.15 -15.26 14.43
C GLN A 131 -26.59 -16.59 15.07
N GLU A 132 -26.68 -16.61 16.41
CA GLU A 132 -27.68 -17.43 17.10
C GLU A 132 -28.90 -16.55 17.39
N CYS A 133 -29.62 -16.13 16.34
CA CYS A 133 -30.97 -15.61 16.53
C CYS A 133 -31.86 -16.81 16.92
N GLN A 134 -31.82 -17.21 18.18
CA GLN A 134 -32.85 -18.07 18.74
C GLN A 134 -34.13 -17.27 18.70
N GLY A 135 -34.95 -17.52 17.68
CA GLY A 135 -36.29 -16.94 17.56
C GLY A 135 -37.13 -17.41 18.72
N THR A 136 -37.12 -16.65 19.81
CA THR A 136 -38.19 -16.64 20.79
C THR A 136 -39.16 -15.55 20.38
N ASP A 137 -40.44 -15.91 20.30
CA ASP A 137 -41.61 -15.11 19.85
C ASP A 137 -41.87 -13.80 20.64
N ASP A 138 -40.87 -13.21 21.30
CA ASP A 138 -40.98 -11.92 21.97
C ASP A 138 -40.25 -10.87 21.11
N ASP A 139 -41.00 -9.86 20.67
CA ASP A 139 -40.64 -8.78 19.72
C ASP A 139 -39.51 -7.84 20.22
N THR A 140 -38.43 -8.39 20.74
CA THR A 140 -37.15 -7.70 20.96
C THR A 140 -36.07 -8.43 20.16
N ASP A 141 -36.08 -8.20 18.85
CA ASP A 141 -34.96 -8.43 17.92
C ASP A 141 -33.76 -7.52 18.31
N GLU A 142 -33.27 -7.62 19.54
CA GLU A 142 -31.96 -7.09 19.90
C GLU A 142 -30.92 -8.05 19.35
N CYS A 143 -30.66 -7.96 18.03
CA CYS A 143 -29.37 -8.40 17.49
C CYS A 143 -28.30 -7.85 18.42
N ASP A 144 -27.41 -8.71 18.94
CA ASP A 144 -26.36 -8.35 19.88
C ASP A 144 -25.49 -7.22 19.28
N GLN A 145 -25.85 -5.97 19.58
CA GLN A 145 -25.23 -4.78 19.02
C GLN A 145 -23.77 -4.71 19.47
N GLU A 146 -23.46 -5.21 20.67
CA GLU A 146 -22.09 -5.27 21.19
C GLU A 146 -21.23 -6.20 20.33
N ALA A 147 -21.77 -7.35 19.90
CA ALA A 147 -21.07 -8.23 18.97
C ALA A 147 -20.84 -7.54 17.62
N TRP A 148 -21.83 -6.84 17.07
CA TRP A 148 -21.67 -6.09 15.82
C TRP A 148 -20.60 -5.00 15.92
N ASP A 149 -20.65 -4.21 16.99
CA ASP A 149 -19.68 -3.14 17.28
C ASP A 149 -18.26 -3.72 17.42
N ARG A 150 -18.12 -4.87 18.07
CA ARG A 150 -16.83 -5.58 18.21
C ARG A 150 -16.25 -5.99 16.86
N PHE A 151 -17.04 -6.59 15.96
CA PHE A 151 -16.56 -6.95 14.62
C PHE A 151 -16.31 -5.73 13.74
N GLU A 152 -17.10 -4.66 13.87
CA GLU A 152 -16.84 -3.39 13.18
C GLU A 152 -15.51 -2.79 13.61
N GLN A 153 -15.26 -2.71 14.92
CA GLN A 153 -13.99 -2.25 15.46
C GLN A 153 -12.82 -3.12 14.99
N ALA A 154 -12.98 -4.45 15.00
CA ALA A 154 -11.93 -5.35 14.54
C ALA A 154 -11.57 -5.13 13.05
N ARG A 155 -12.58 -4.93 12.19
CA ARG A 155 -12.35 -4.60 10.76
C ARG A 155 -11.69 -3.23 10.61
N LEU A 156 -12.10 -2.24 11.38
CA LEU A 156 -11.50 -0.91 11.38
C LEU A 156 -10.02 -0.98 11.75
N ILE A 157 -9.65 -1.71 12.81
CA ILE A 157 -8.26 -1.92 13.24
C ILE A 157 -7.44 -2.53 12.09
N ARG A 158 -7.97 -3.59 11.44
CA ARG A 158 -7.30 -4.21 10.27
C ARG A 158 -7.08 -3.24 9.12
N GLU A 159 -8.10 -2.47 8.76
CA GLU A 159 -8.00 -1.46 7.69
C GLU A 159 -7.00 -0.36 8.03
N ARG A 160 -6.93 0.05 9.31
CA ARG A 160 -5.95 1.04 9.79
C ARG A 160 -4.51 0.55 9.69
N HIS A 161 -4.22 -0.68 10.13
CA HIS A 161 -2.88 -1.25 9.96
C HIS A 161 -2.51 -1.41 8.48
N HIS A 162 -3.46 -1.81 7.64
CA HIS A 162 -3.24 -1.87 6.20
C HIS A 162 -2.87 -0.49 5.63
N ASP A 163 -3.70 0.52 5.87
CA ASP A 163 -3.49 1.86 5.31
C ASP A 163 -2.20 2.50 5.85
N HIS A 164 -1.89 2.30 7.12
CA HIS A 164 -0.67 2.80 7.72
C HIS A 164 0.57 2.08 7.17
N TRP A 165 0.55 0.76 7.07
CA TRP A 165 1.61 -0.01 6.42
C TRP A 165 1.91 0.49 5.00
N ARG A 166 0.86 0.73 4.19
CA ARG A 166 0.97 1.24 2.82
C ARG A 166 1.50 2.68 2.79
N TYR A 167 1.07 3.51 3.74
CA TYR A 167 1.58 4.86 3.92
C TYR A 167 3.09 4.88 4.20
N LEU A 168 3.56 4.09 5.16
CA LEU A 168 4.98 3.99 5.53
C LEU A 168 5.82 3.44 4.38
N HIS A 169 5.33 2.40 3.70
CA HIS A 169 5.99 1.82 2.53
C HIS A 169 6.18 2.85 1.41
N GLY A 170 5.19 3.72 1.17
CA GLY A 170 5.31 4.81 0.18
C GLY A 170 6.50 5.74 0.46
N HIS A 171 6.65 6.18 1.71
CA HIS A 171 7.81 7.00 2.12
C HIS A 171 9.14 6.28 1.96
N MET A 172 9.16 4.98 2.25
CA MET A 172 10.35 4.15 2.08
C MET A 172 10.78 4.05 0.61
N LEU A 173 9.83 3.86 -0.31
CA LEU A 173 10.11 3.83 -1.76
C LEU A 173 10.64 5.19 -2.23
N GLU A 174 9.97 6.30 -1.87
CA GLU A 174 10.41 7.65 -2.23
C GLU A 174 11.84 7.93 -1.73
N SER A 175 12.17 7.45 -0.53
CA SER A 175 13.54 7.54 0.01
C SER A 175 14.54 6.63 -0.71
N GLY A 176 14.13 5.41 -1.08
CA GLY A 176 14.95 4.48 -1.85
C GLY A 176 15.34 5.04 -3.21
N GLU A 177 14.38 5.61 -3.94
CA GLU A 177 14.59 6.33 -5.21
C GLU A 177 15.54 7.53 -5.02
N ALA A 178 15.33 8.32 -3.95
CA ALA A 178 16.20 9.44 -3.61
C ALA A 178 17.67 9.00 -3.39
N VAL A 179 17.91 7.91 -2.66
CA VAL A 179 19.25 7.37 -2.41
C VAL A 179 19.84 6.72 -3.67
N ALA A 180 19.03 6.12 -4.53
CA ALA A 180 19.47 5.60 -5.82
C ALA A 180 19.95 6.74 -6.74
N ALA A 181 19.21 7.85 -6.80
CA ALA A 181 19.57 9.03 -7.59
C ALA A 181 20.78 9.79 -7.02
N PHE A 182 20.95 9.81 -5.69
CA PHE A 182 22.04 10.51 -5.00
C PHE A 182 22.77 9.57 -4.01
N PRO A 183 23.65 8.67 -4.50
CA PRO A 183 24.23 7.58 -3.69
C PRO A 183 25.03 8.03 -2.45
N TRP A 184 25.56 9.25 -2.45
CA TRP A 184 26.28 9.79 -1.29
C TRP A 184 25.36 10.15 -0.11
N LEU A 185 24.03 10.18 -0.30
CA LEU A 185 23.06 10.27 0.79
C LEU A 185 22.98 8.98 1.62
N ARG A 186 23.47 7.84 1.09
CA ARG A 186 23.29 6.52 1.72
C ARG A 186 23.70 6.46 3.19
N PRO A 187 24.89 6.92 3.62
CA PRO A 187 25.28 6.84 5.03
C PRO A 187 24.37 7.66 5.96
N TRP A 188 23.84 8.78 5.46
CA TRP A 188 22.94 9.66 6.20
C TRP A 188 21.49 9.13 6.23
N ALA A 189 21.02 8.56 5.12
CA ALA A 189 19.67 7.99 5.02
C ALA A 189 19.51 6.64 5.73
N ALA A 190 20.59 5.84 5.80
CA ALA A 190 20.56 4.48 6.35
C ALA A 190 19.89 4.35 7.74
N PRO A 191 20.27 5.12 8.78
CA PRO A 191 19.61 4.99 10.09
C PRO A 191 18.13 5.37 10.06
N LEU A 192 17.71 6.31 9.19
CA LEU A 192 16.31 6.70 9.04
C LEU A 192 15.50 5.63 8.31
N GLN A 193 16.08 5.04 7.26
CA GLN A 193 15.48 3.92 6.54
C GLN A 193 15.38 2.66 7.44
N GLU A 194 16.35 2.41 8.31
CA GLU A 194 16.29 1.29 9.26
C GLU A 194 15.19 1.48 10.32
N ALA A 195 15.04 2.70 10.84
CA ALA A 195 13.95 3.02 11.76
C ALA A 195 12.58 2.83 11.09
N LEU A 196 12.40 3.37 9.88
CA LEU A 196 11.14 3.21 9.14
C LEU A 196 10.87 1.76 8.74
N ALA A 197 11.90 0.99 8.37
CA ALA A 197 11.78 -0.43 8.08
C ALA A 197 11.24 -1.22 9.29
N THR A 198 11.66 -0.85 10.50
CA THR A 198 11.16 -1.44 11.74
C THR A 198 9.67 -1.11 11.96
N ALA A 199 9.27 0.14 11.69
CA ALA A 199 7.85 0.54 11.78
C ALA A 199 6.98 -0.18 10.74
N ILE A 200 7.44 -0.28 9.49
CA ILE A 200 6.77 -1.03 8.42
C ILE A 200 6.57 -2.50 8.83
N GLU A 201 7.59 -3.12 9.39
CA GLU A 201 7.52 -4.52 9.80
C GLU A 201 6.56 -4.74 10.97
N ARG A 202 6.47 -3.79 11.90
CA ARG A 202 5.48 -3.83 12.98
C ARG A 202 4.05 -3.79 12.44
N GLU A 203 3.74 -2.83 11.56
CA GLU A 203 2.41 -2.72 10.95
C GLU A 203 2.07 -3.93 10.09
N ARG A 204 3.06 -4.48 9.35
CA ARG A 204 2.88 -5.71 8.58
C ARG A 204 2.52 -6.89 9.48
N CYS A 205 3.21 -7.05 10.61
CA CYS A 205 2.93 -8.10 11.60
C CYS A 205 1.55 -7.95 12.22
N ALA A 206 1.16 -6.73 12.62
CA ALA A 206 -0.16 -6.45 13.18
C ALA A 206 -1.27 -6.76 12.18
N LEU A 207 -1.12 -6.32 10.92
CA LEU A 207 -2.03 -6.69 9.84
C LEU A 207 -2.10 -8.21 9.65
N ALA A 208 -0.95 -8.90 9.65
CA ALA A 208 -0.92 -10.36 9.47
C ALA A 208 -1.67 -11.12 10.57
N ALA A 209 -1.67 -10.62 11.81
CA ALA A 209 -2.39 -11.22 12.94
C ALA A 209 -3.92 -11.10 12.79
N LEU A 210 -4.40 -10.11 12.04
CA LEU A 210 -5.82 -9.85 11.77
C LEU A 210 -6.34 -10.56 10.50
N LEU A 211 -5.50 -11.40 9.89
CA LEU A 211 -5.80 -12.11 8.65
C LEU A 211 -5.86 -13.62 8.86
N ARG A 212 -6.70 -14.29 8.07
CA ARG A 212 -6.83 -15.75 8.07
C ARG A 212 -6.06 -16.36 6.89
N PRO A 213 -4.95 -17.08 7.12
CA PRO A 213 -4.17 -17.68 6.04
C PRO A 213 -4.98 -18.67 5.19
N SER A 214 -5.92 -19.39 5.81
CA SER A 214 -6.85 -20.30 5.11
C SER A 214 -7.76 -19.56 4.14
N ALA A 215 -8.31 -18.42 4.53
CA ALA A 215 -9.12 -17.59 3.64
C ALA A 215 -8.29 -17.13 2.43
N LEU A 216 -7.06 -16.63 2.63
CA LEU A 216 -6.18 -16.24 1.52
C LEU A 216 -5.90 -17.40 0.54
N LEU A 217 -5.79 -18.64 1.05
CA LEU A 217 -5.60 -19.84 0.26
C LEU A 217 -6.86 -20.19 -0.55
N GLU A 218 -8.03 -20.15 0.06
CA GLU A 218 -9.32 -20.38 -0.64
C GLU A 218 -9.53 -19.39 -1.79
N LYS A 219 -9.15 -18.13 -1.59
CA LYS A 219 -9.26 -17.09 -2.62
C LYS A 219 -8.34 -17.35 -3.81
N ALA A 220 -7.26 -18.12 -3.64
CA ALA A 220 -6.30 -18.40 -4.70
C ALA A 220 -6.86 -19.24 -5.86
N VAL A 221 -7.90 -20.05 -5.59
CA VAL A 221 -8.50 -20.93 -6.61
C VAL A 221 -9.66 -20.28 -7.35
N ILE A 222 -10.20 -19.16 -6.84
CA ILE A 222 -11.39 -18.50 -7.40
C ILE A 222 -11.25 -18.16 -8.88
N PRO A 223 -10.12 -17.64 -9.39
CA PRO A 223 -9.96 -17.40 -10.83
C PRO A 223 -9.96 -18.67 -11.70
N GLN A 224 -9.75 -19.85 -11.10
CA GLN A 224 -9.72 -21.14 -11.79
C GLN A 224 -11.10 -21.80 -11.85
N LEU A 225 -12.07 -21.30 -11.08
CA LEU A 225 -13.44 -21.82 -11.12
C LEU A 225 -14.04 -21.59 -12.50
N SER A 226 -14.61 -22.66 -13.05
CA SER A 226 -15.32 -22.60 -14.32
C SER A 226 -16.58 -21.75 -14.17
N GLU A 227 -16.92 -20.99 -15.21
CA GLU A 227 -18.19 -20.27 -15.24
C GLU A 227 -19.35 -21.28 -15.21
N PRO A 228 -20.30 -21.14 -14.26
CA PRO A 228 -21.44 -22.04 -14.20
C PRO A 228 -22.38 -21.76 -15.38
N GLU A 229 -22.89 -22.82 -16.01
CA GLU A 229 -23.97 -22.71 -16.99
C GLU A 229 -25.29 -22.49 -16.22
N PRO A 230 -25.88 -21.28 -16.22
CA PRO A 230 -27.02 -21.00 -15.37
C PRO A 230 -28.27 -21.68 -15.95
N ALA A 231 -28.82 -22.65 -15.23
CA ALA A 231 -30.15 -23.19 -15.50
C ALA A 231 -31.14 -22.57 -14.49
N PRO A 232 -31.80 -21.45 -14.82
CA PRO A 232 -32.67 -20.75 -13.86
C PRO A 232 -33.85 -21.64 -13.46
N GLY A 233 -33.80 -22.13 -12.23
CA GLY A 233 -34.88 -22.91 -11.62
C GLY A 233 -36.13 -22.07 -11.32
N PRO A 234 -37.21 -22.70 -10.83
CA PRO A 234 -38.47 -22.03 -10.51
C PRO A 234 -38.32 -20.89 -9.48
N ALA A 235 -37.32 -20.97 -8.60
CA ALA A 235 -37.01 -19.92 -7.62
C ALA A 235 -36.64 -18.57 -8.27
N PHE A 236 -36.10 -18.58 -9.49
CA PHE A 236 -35.73 -17.37 -10.22
C PHE A 236 -36.80 -16.87 -11.20
N ALA A 237 -38.00 -17.44 -11.18
CA ALA A 237 -39.08 -17.07 -12.11
C ALA A 237 -39.44 -15.58 -12.05
N GLY A 238 -39.26 -14.92 -10.91
CA GLY A 238 -39.46 -13.48 -10.74
C GLY A 238 -38.55 -12.60 -11.61
N LEU A 239 -37.42 -13.14 -12.08
CA LEU A 239 -36.49 -12.46 -12.99
C LEU A 239 -36.92 -12.53 -14.46
N GLY A 240 -37.82 -13.45 -14.83
CA GLY A 240 -38.30 -13.62 -16.19
C GLY A 240 -37.19 -14.01 -17.18
N ALA A 241 -37.25 -13.47 -18.40
CA ALA A 241 -36.31 -13.80 -19.47
C ALA A 241 -34.85 -13.39 -19.20
N ASP A 242 -34.61 -12.53 -18.21
CA ASP A 242 -33.27 -12.06 -17.84
C ASP A 242 -32.56 -12.96 -16.80
N ALA A 243 -33.22 -14.01 -16.29
CA ALA A 243 -32.72 -14.81 -15.17
C ALA A 243 -31.29 -15.34 -15.41
N GLU A 244 -31.04 -15.97 -16.56
CA GLU A 244 -29.70 -16.50 -16.91
C GLU A 244 -28.62 -15.40 -16.91
N ARG A 245 -28.91 -14.27 -17.56
CA ARG A 245 -27.99 -13.13 -17.64
C ARG A 245 -27.68 -12.55 -16.26
N ILE A 246 -28.69 -12.44 -15.40
CA ILE A 246 -28.54 -11.94 -14.03
C ILE A 246 -27.70 -12.91 -13.20
N LEU A 247 -27.96 -14.22 -13.27
CA LEU A 247 -27.19 -15.23 -12.55
C LEU A 247 -25.72 -15.25 -12.97
N ARG A 248 -25.45 -15.17 -14.29
CA ARG A 248 -24.08 -15.02 -14.81
C ARG A 248 -23.40 -13.78 -14.23
N ARG A 249 -24.10 -12.64 -14.19
CA ARG A 249 -23.57 -11.40 -13.61
C ARG A 249 -23.35 -11.50 -12.09
N SER A 250 -24.24 -12.16 -11.36
CA SER A 250 -24.09 -12.43 -9.93
C SER A 250 -22.85 -13.29 -9.66
N TRP A 251 -22.64 -14.35 -10.44
CA TRP A 251 -21.43 -15.17 -10.36
C TRP A 251 -20.17 -14.35 -10.65
N SER A 252 -20.13 -13.59 -11.75
CA SER A 252 -18.96 -12.75 -12.07
C SER A 252 -18.68 -11.72 -10.98
N SER A 253 -19.72 -11.09 -10.43
CA SER A 253 -19.60 -10.11 -9.33
C SER A 253 -19.01 -10.74 -8.07
N TRP A 254 -19.53 -11.91 -7.67
CA TRP A 254 -18.97 -12.67 -6.54
C TRP A 254 -17.54 -13.11 -6.82
N ARG A 255 -17.26 -13.72 -7.97
CA ARG A 255 -15.93 -14.20 -8.35
C ARG A 255 -14.90 -13.06 -8.34
N ASP A 256 -15.23 -11.91 -8.91
CA ASP A 256 -14.31 -10.78 -9.00
C ASP A 256 -14.04 -10.16 -7.61
N LYS A 257 -15.06 -10.08 -6.74
CA LYS A 257 -14.91 -9.64 -5.34
C LYS A 257 -14.09 -10.65 -4.54
N ALA A 258 -14.47 -11.93 -4.59
CA ALA A 258 -13.80 -13.03 -3.90
C ALA A 258 -12.36 -13.19 -4.35
N ALA A 259 -12.04 -13.06 -5.64
CA ALA A 259 -10.66 -13.16 -6.09
C ALA A 259 -9.76 -12.07 -5.46
N ARG A 260 -10.30 -10.92 -5.06
CA ARG A 260 -9.53 -9.73 -4.63
C ARG A 260 -9.57 -9.46 -3.13
N SER A 261 -10.44 -10.14 -2.38
CA SER A 261 -10.65 -9.93 -0.94
C SER A 261 -9.70 -10.78 -0.07
N TRP A 262 -9.50 -10.35 1.19
CA TRP A 262 -8.84 -11.12 2.24
C TRP A 262 -9.81 -11.79 3.23
N THR A 263 -11.11 -11.51 3.12
CA THR A 263 -12.19 -12.02 4.00
C THR A 263 -12.48 -13.49 3.73
N ALA A 264 -13.35 -14.17 4.49
CA ALA A 264 -13.76 -15.52 4.08
C ALA A 264 -14.66 -15.47 2.85
N LEU A 265 -14.88 -16.61 2.19
CA LEU A 265 -15.71 -16.66 0.98
C LEU A 265 -17.18 -16.38 1.26
N GLU A 266 -17.66 -16.76 2.44
CA GLU A 266 -19.02 -16.49 2.93
C GLU A 266 -19.32 -14.98 2.94
N ASP A 267 -18.33 -14.17 3.32
CA ASP A 267 -18.48 -12.72 3.48
C ASP A 267 -18.56 -11.97 2.14
N ASP A 268 -18.20 -12.62 1.03
CA ASP A 268 -18.26 -12.02 -0.31
C ASP A 268 -19.58 -12.28 -1.05
N GLY A 269 -20.50 -13.04 -0.45
CA GLY A 269 -21.83 -13.33 -1.02
C GLY A 269 -22.64 -12.07 -1.34
N PHE A 270 -22.43 -10.98 -0.58
CA PHE A 270 -23.10 -9.70 -0.80
C PHE A 270 -22.92 -9.16 -2.24
N ALA A 271 -21.77 -9.41 -2.87
CA ALA A 271 -21.52 -8.95 -4.25
C ALA A 271 -22.45 -9.62 -5.28
N ALA A 272 -22.81 -10.89 -5.09
CA ALA A 272 -23.83 -11.57 -5.90
C ALA A 272 -25.23 -11.07 -5.56
N SER A 273 -25.52 -10.91 -4.28
CA SER A 273 -26.82 -10.47 -3.74
C SER A 273 -27.18 -9.05 -4.18
N SER A 274 -26.20 -8.14 -4.27
CA SER A 274 -26.42 -6.78 -4.78
C SER A 274 -26.89 -6.75 -6.24
N VAL A 275 -26.34 -7.63 -7.10
CA VAL A 275 -26.79 -7.75 -8.49
C VAL A 275 -28.23 -8.22 -8.58
N LEU A 276 -28.60 -9.19 -7.73
CA LEU A 276 -29.97 -9.71 -7.66
C LEU A 276 -30.94 -8.66 -7.12
N TYR A 277 -30.54 -7.91 -6.08
CA TYR A 277 -31.29 -6.79 -5.52
C TYR A 277 -31.63 -5.76 -6.58
N ASP A 278 -30.62 -5.32 -7.35
CA ASP A 278 -30.80 -4.34 -8.43
C ASP A 278 -31.73 -4.84 -9.52
N ALA A 279 -31.66 -6.14 -9.85
CA ALA A 279 -32.52 -6.75 -10.85
C ALA A 279 -34.00 -6.81 -10.42
N PHE A 280 -34.28 -7.12 -9.15
CA PHE A 280 -35.65 -7.09 -8.64
C PHE A 280 -36.19 -5.67 -8.51
N GLY A 281 -35.35 -4.71 -8.11
CA GLY A 281 -35.75 -3.32 -7.86
C GLY A 281 -36.88 -3.26 -6.82
N ARG A 282 -38.02 -2.68 -7.19
CA ARG A 282 -39.20 -2.56 -6.31
C ARG A 282 -40.08 -3.82 -6.25
N ARG A 283 -39.80 -4.86 -7.05
CA ARG A 283 -40.59 -6.10 -7.07
C ARG A 283 -40.35 -6.90 -5.79
N ARG A 284 -41.43 -7.29 -5.11
CA ARG A 284 -41.38 -8.05 -3.85
C ARG A 284 -41.72 -9.54 -4.00
N LYS A 285 -42.53 -9.90 -5.00
CA LYS A 285 -42.97 -11.29 -5.20
C LYS A 285 -41.84 -12.14 -5.78
N GLY A 286 -41.57 -13.31 -5.19
CA GLY A 286 -40.53 -14.23 -5.67
C GLY A 286 -39.11 -13.81 -5.29
N ARG A 287 -38.97 -12.75 -4.48
CA ARG A 287 -37.67 -12.15 -4.15
C ARG A 287 -36.95 -12.99 -3.11
N ASP A 288 -37.61 -13.31 -2.00
CA ASP A 288 -36.99 -14.05 -0.90
C ASP A 288 -36.62 -15.47 -1.35
N GLU A 289 -37.47 -16.11 -2.18
CA GLU A 289 -37.15 -17.40 -2.78
C GLU A 289 -35.92 -17.34 -3.70
N ALA A 290 -35.75 -16.23 -4.44
CA ALA A 290 -34.58 -16.04 -5.30
C ALA A 290 -33.30 -15.75 -4.50
N PHE A 291 -33.38 -15.00 -3.39
CA PHE A 291 -32.23 -14.79 -2.50
C PHE A 291 -31.80 -16.09 -1.83
N ALA A 292 -32.74 -16.87 -1.27
CA ALA A 292 -32.43 -18.17 -0.67
C ALA A 292 -31.81 -19.15 -1.70
N ALA A 293 -32.31 -19.14 -2.94
CA ALA A 293 -31.72 -19.94 -4.01
C ALA A 293 -30.33 -19.43 -4.44
N LEU A 294 -30.09 -18.11 -4.41
CA LEU A 294 -28.77 -17.55 -4.68
C LEU A 294 -27.77 -17.90 -3.58
N ASP A 295 -28.17 -17.85 -2.31
CA ASP A 295 -27.31 -18.22 -1.18
C ASP A 295 -26.88 -19.69 -1.28
N ALA A 296 -27.79 -20.58 -1.69
CA ALA A 296 -27.45 -21.97 -1.99
C ALA A 296 -26.43 -22.11 -3.13
N LEU A 297 -26.61 -21.34 -4.22
CA LEU A 297 -25.62 -21.33 -5.33
C LEU A 297 -24.25 -20.81 -4.87
N VAL A 298 -24.21 -19.76 -4.05
CA VAL A 298 -22.95 -19.24 -3.49
C VAL A 298 -22.30 -20.30 -2.61
N ALA A 299 -23.06 -20.99 -1.76
CA ALA A 299 -22.55 -22.08 -0.93
C ALA A 299 -21.95 -23.22 -1.78
N ASP A 300 -22.59 -23.59 -2.90
CA ASP A 300 -22.05 -24.58 -3.85
C ASP A 300 -20.73 -24.10 -4.48
N TRP A 301 -20.62 -22.82 -4.87
CA TRP A 301 -19.38 -22.26 -5.42
C TRP A 301 -18.24 -22.27 -4.38
N ILE A 302 -18.57 -22.00 -3.11
CA ILE A 302 -17.62 -22.07 -1.99
C ILE A 302 -17.16 -23.51 -1.77
N ALA A 303 -18.09 -24.47 -1.80
CA ALA A 303 -17.77 -25.90 -1.66
C ALA A 303 -16.80 -26.36 -2.75
N LEU A 304 -17.05 -26.01 -4.02
CA LEU A 304 -16.15 -26.31 -5.13
C LEU A 304 -14.75 -25.70 -4.93
N ALA A 305 -14.67 -24.46 -4.47
CA ALA A 305 -13.36 -23.84 -4.17
C ALA A 305 -12.60 -24.62 -3.09
N ARG A 306 -13.30 -25.04 -2.03
CA ARG A 306 -12.72 -25.81 -0.93
C ARG A 306 -12.29 -27.21 -1.34
N GLU A 307 -13.02 -27.86 -2.24
CA GLU A 307 -12.61 -29.14 -2.83
C GLU A 307 -11.25 -29.02 -3.55
N ILE A 308 -11.10 -28.03 -4.42
CA ILE A 308 -9.83 -27.77 -5.12
C ILE A 308 -8.68 -27.51 -4.12
N VAL A 309 -8.94 -26.71 -3.08
CA VAL A 309 -7.95 -26.45 -2.02
C VAL A 309 -7.56 -27.73 -1.29
N ALA A 310 -8.53 -28.58 -0.94
CA ALA A 310 -8.28 -29.83 -0.24
C ALA A 310 -7.38 -30.78 -1.06
N GLU A 311 -7.64 -30.88 -2.38
CA GLU A 311 -6.83 -31.68 -3.32
C GLU A 311 -5.36 -31.24 -3.36
N HIS A 312 -5.10 -29.93 -3.27
CA HIS A 312 -3.76 -29.35 -3.42
C HIS A 312 -3.11 -28.93 -2.10
N SER A 313 -3.77 -29.20 -0.96
CA SER A 313 -3.34 -28.80 0.39
C SER A 313 -1.96 -29.33 0.80
N LYS A 314 -1.53 -30.45 0.20
CA LYS A 314 -0.22 -31.09 0.47
C LYS A 314 0.91 -30.59 -0.44
N GLY A 315 0.65 -29.61 -1.29
CA GLY A 315 1.66 -29.05 -2.20
C GLY A 315 2.84 -28.42 -1.45
N SER A 316 4.04 -28.54 -2.03
CA SER A 316 5.24 -27.87 -1.51
C SER A 316 5.08 -26.35 -1.59
N ARG A 317 5.53 -25.63 -0.55
CA ARG A 317 5.62 -24.17 -0.59
C ARG A 317 6.64 -23.73 -1.64
N ARG A 318 6.42 -22.55 -2.23
CA ARG A 318 7.28 -21.96 -3.27
C ARG A 318 7.76 -20.59 -2.83
N LEU A 319 9.03 -20.31 -3.09
CA LEU A 319 9.62 -18.99 -2.86
C LEU A 319 9.40 -18.11 -4.09
N VAL A 320 8.81 -16.94 -3.88
CA VAL A 320 8.46 -15.98 -4.94
C VAL A 320 8.96 -14.61 -4.56
N ALA A 321 9.65 -13.92 -5.46
CA ALA A 321 9.98 -12.51 -5.36
C ALA A 321 8.87 -11.66 -5.99
N ILE A 322 8.55 -10.55 -5.35
CA ILE A 322 7.62 -9.55 -5.87
C ILE A 322 8.18 -8.13 -5.72
N LYS A 323 7.71 -7.21 -6.56
CA LYS A 323 7.83 -5.76 -6.32
C LYS A 323 6.51 -5.26 -5.76
N ILE A 324 6.58 -4.60 -4.61
CA ILE A 324 5.45 -3.91 -4.03
C ILE A 324 5.28 -2.58 -4.79
N PRO A 325 4.16 -2.37 -5.49
CA PRO A 325 3.89 -1.11 -6.18
C PRO A 325 3.69 0.03 -5.18
N ALA A 326 4.10 1.24 -5.59
CA ALA A 326 3.81 2.45 -4.84
C ALA A 326 2.31 2.76 -4.86
N VAL A 327 1.81 3.43 -3.82
CA VAL A 327 0.45 3.97 -3.82
C VAL A 327 0.37 5.11 -4.85
N GLU A 328 -0.54 5.00 -5.80
CA GLU A 328 -0.71 5.99 -6.85
C GLU A 328 -1.42 7.23 -6.28
N ARG A 329 -0.96 8.42 -6.66
CA ARG A 329 -1.64 9.68 -6.35
C ARG A 329 -2.32 10.18 -7.61
N ASP A 330 -3.65 10.28 -7.59
CA ASP A 330 -4.39 10.91 -8.67
C ASP A 330 -4.00 12.40 -8.75
N ALA A 331 -3.45 12.81 -9.89
CA ALA A 331 -3.00 14.18 -10.12
C ALA A 331 -4.15 15.20 -10.13
N ALA A 332 -5.39 14.79 -10.41
CA ALA A 332 -6.54 15.68 -10.52
C ALA A 332 -7.23 15.95 -9.18
N TYR A 333 -7.31 14.93 -8.31
CA TYR A 333 -8.08 14.99 -7.06
C TYR A 333 -7.27 14.74 -5.80
N GLY A 334 -6.00 14.32 -5.93
CA GLY A 334 -5.15 13.98 -4.80
C GLY A 334 -5.56 12.70 -4.07
N HIS A 335 -6.55 11.96 -4.60
CA HIS A 335 -6.95 10.67 -4.04
C HIS A 335 -5.81 9.67 -4.19
N ARG A 336 -5.50 8.99 -3.08
CA ARG A 336 -4.55 7.89 -3.06
C ARG A 336 -5.29 6.63 -3.50
N ARG A 337 -4.82 6.01 -4.58
CA ARG A 337 -5.32 4.72 -5.04
C ARG A 337 -4.24 3.69 -4.76
N ASP A 338 -4.55 2.74 -3.90
CA ASP A 338 -3.67 1.58 -3.74
C ASP A 338 -3.87 0.65 -4.94
N PRO A 339 -2.82 0.35 -5.73
CA PRO A 339 -2.93 -0.65 -6.78
C PRO A 339 -3.09 -2.06 -6.20
N LEU A 340 -2.61 -2.34 -4.98
CA LEU A 340 -2.76 -3.66 -4.37
C LEU A 340 -4.23 -3.96 -4.05
N SER A 341 -4.67 -5.18 -4.39
CA SER A 341 -5.92 -5.69 -3.83
C SER A 341 -5.73 -6.10 -2.36
N PRO A 342 -6.80 -6.14 -1.55
CA PRO A 342 -6.75 -6.68 -0.20
C PRO A 342 -6.12 -8.07 -0.14
N TRP A 343 -6.47 -8.97 -1.07
CA TRP A 343 -5.83 -10.29 -1.18
C TRP A 343 -4.30 -10.19 -1.33
N GLU A 344 -3.80 -9.38 -2.27
CA GLU A 344 -2.37 -9.19 -2.52
C GLU A 344 -1.64 -8.60 -1.31
N ALA A 345 -2.20 -7.56 -0.68
CA ALA A 345 -1.70 -7.00 0.57
C ALA A 345 -1.64 -8.05 1.68
N GLY A 346 -2.70 -8.86 1.81
CA GLY A 346 -2.76 -9.95 2.77
C GLY A 346 -1.71 -11.03 2.52
N LEU A 347 -1.38 -11.34 1.25
CA LEU A 347 -0.29 -12.27 0.95
C LEU A 347 1.05 -11.76 1.44
N ILE A 348 1.34 -10.47 1.22
CA ILE A 348 2.58 -9.85 1.68
C ILE A 348 2.63 -9.87 3.20
N ALA A 349 1.54 -9.46 3.85
CA ALA A 349 1.44 -9.46 5.29
C ALA A 349 1.63 -10.87 5.87
N THR A 350 0.98 -11.89 5.34
CA THR A 350 1.01 -13.23 5.94
C THR A 350 2.26 -14.05 5.59
N TYR A 351 2.79 -13.93 4.36
CA TYR A 351 3.78 -14.89 3.84
C TYR A 351 5.17 -14.29 3.56
N GLN A 352 5.41 -13.03 3.90
CA GLN A 352 6.74 -12.43 3.81
C GLN A 352 7.77 -13.21 4.65
N VAL A 353 8.92 -13.49 4.04
CA VAL A 353 10.09 -14.05 4.73
C VAL A 353 11.25 -13.08 4.82
N THR A 354 11.40 -12.18 3.85
CA THR A 354 12.40 -11.10 3.89
C THR A 354 12.05 -10.00 2.90
N ALA A 355 12.54 -8.79 3.14
CA ALA A 355 12.26 -7.60 2.36
C ALA A 355 13.53 -6.73 2.18
N ILE A 356 13.59 -6.05 1.05
CA ILE A 356 14.51 -4.94 0.77
C ILE A 356 13.62 -3.72 0.57
N TRP A 357 13.19 -3.13 1.68
CA TRP A 357 12.17 -2.09 1.69
C TRP A 357 12.47 -0.88 0.80
N PRO A 358 13.70 -0.32 0.77
CA PRO A 358 13.99 0.81 -0.11
C PRO A 358 13.83 0.47 -1.62
N ALA A 359 13.96 -0.80 -1.99
CA ALA A 359 13.77 -1.26 -3.36
C ALA A 359 12.35 -1.77 -3.64
N GLY A 360 11.46 -1.78 -2.63
CA GLY A 360 10.14 -2.38 -2.73
C GLY A 360 10.15 -3.87 -3.03
N ALA A 361 11.28 -4.56 -2.83
CA ALA A 361 11.44 -5.96 -3.20
C ALA A 361 11.16 -6.86 -1.99
N VAL A 362 10.29 -7.85 -2.15
CA VAL A 362 9.91 -8.78 -1.07
C VAL A 362 9.95 -10.22 -1.56
N ALA A 363 10.45 -11.11 -0.71
CA ALA A 363 10.36 -12.54 -0.92
C ALA A 363 9.24 -13.13 -0.05
N LEU A 364 8.38 -13.92 -0.67
CA LEU A 364 7.23 -14.60 -0.07
C LEU A 364 7.44 -16.11 -0.12
N LEU A 365 7.15 -16.81 0.98
CA LEU A 365 7.11 -18.27 1.01
C LEU A 365 5.66 -18.75 1.01
N LEU A 366 5.16 -19.03 -0.19
CA LEU A 366 3.74 -19.19 -0.46
C LEU A 366 3.31 -20.67 -0.57
N PRO A 367 2.09 -21.02 -0.12
CA PRO A 367 1.43 -22.26 -0.53
C PRO A 367 1.39 -22.40 -2.06
N HIS A 368 1.38 -23.66 -2.53
CA HIS A 368 1.47 -23.96 -3.96
C HIS A 368 0.43 -23.22 -4.82
N LEU A 369 -0.85 -23.25 -4.43
CA LEU A 369 -1.95 -22.63 -5.17
C LEU A 369 -1.80 -21.10 -5.27
N ILE A 370 -1.36 -20.46 -4.18
CA ILE A 370 -1.13 -19.01 -4.15
C ILE A 370 0.02 -18.64 -5.11
N ALA A 371 1.13 -19.39 -5.03
CA ALA A 371 2.27 -19.17 -5.90
C ALA A 371 1.92 -19.38 -7.38
N GLU A 372 1.14 -20.41 -7.69
CA GLU A 372 0.68 -20.67 -9.06
C GLU A 372 -0.16 -19.52 -9.59
N ARG A 373 -1.15 -19.05 -8.82
CA ARG A 373 -1.98 -17.90 -9.21
C ARG A 373 -1.14 -16.65 -9.50
N LEU A 374 -0.17 -16.32 -8.64
CA LEU A 374 0.69 -15.15 -8.85
C LEU A 374 1.60 -15.30 -10.08
N LEU A 375 2.09 -16.51 -10.36
CA LEU A 375 3.03 -16.76 -11.46
C LEU A 375 2.34 -16.93 -12.82
N MET A 376 1.05 -17.26 -12.86
CA MET A 376 0.29 -17.45 -14.11
C MET A 376 0.04 -16.14 -14.90
N GLY A 377 0.52 -14.98 -14.43
CA GLY A 377 0.51 -13.73 -15.20
C GLY A 377 -0.89 -13.19 -15.50
N THR A 378 -1.92 -13.61 -14.75
CA THR A 378 -3.17 -12.84 -14.69
C THR A 378 -2.85 -11.40 -14.27
N PRO A 379 -3.61 -10.38 -14.69
CA PRO A 379 -3.29 -8.99 -14.36
C PRO A 379 -3.39 -8.77 -12.84
N THR A 380 -2.29 -9.05 -12.16
CA THR A 380 -2.00 -8.71 -10.77
C THR A 380 -1.28 -7.37 -10.77
N SER A 381 -1.48 -6.59 -9.71
CA SER A 381 -0.80 -5.31 -9.57
C SER A 381 0.68 -5.48 -9.23
N MET A 382 1.09 -6.69 -8.87
CA MET A 382 2.47 -7.07 -8.56
C MET A 382 3.08 -7.92 -9.68
N SER A 383 4.32 -7.62 -10.05
CA SER A 383 5.15 -8.55 -10.81
C SER A 383 5.68 -9.63 -9.86
N ALA A 384 5.49 -10.90 -10.21
CA ALA A 384 5.95 -12.03 -9.42
C ALA A 384 6.96 -12.87 -10.22
N THR A 385 8.01 -13.32 -9.56
CA THR A 385 9.04 -14.19 -10.17
C THR A 385 9.40 -15.28 -9.19
N ARG A 386 9.51 -16.52 -9.66
CA ARG A 386 9.98 -17.64 -8.83
C ARG A 386 11.45 -17.43 -8.46
N LEU A 387 11.79 -17.66 -7.19
CA LEU A 387 13.18 -17.69 -6.72
C LEU A 387 13.63 -19.14 -6.52
N ASP A 388 14.61 -19.60 -7.29
CA ASP A 388 15.13 -20.97 -7.20
C ASP A 388 16.26 -21.06 -6.17
N LEU A 389 15.95 -21.69 -5.03
CA LEU A 389 16.89 -21.98 -3.95
C LEU A 389 17.84 -23.14 -4.32
N GLU A 390 17.34 -24.15 -5.01
CA GLU A 390 18.06 -25.40 -5.27
C GLU A 390 19.25 -25.22 -6.23
N GLU A 391 19.11 -24.36 -7.24
CA GLU A 391 20.17 -24.12 -8.22
C GLU A 391 21.26 -23.17 -7.69
N SER A 392 20.91 -22.32 -6.73
CA SER A 392 21.78 -21.23 -6.28
C SER A 392 22.55 -21.54 -4.99
N GLY A 393 21.94 -22.30 -4.06
CA GLY A 393 22.52 -22.55 -2.73
C GLY A 393 22.69 -21.29 -1.87
N LEU A 394 22.12 -20.16 -2.29
CA LEU A 394 22.29 -18.87 -1.63
C LEU A 394 21.20 -18.63 -0.58
N PRO A 395 21.51 -17.87 0.49
CA PRO A 395 20.50 -17.35 1.40
C PRO A 395 19.43 -16.51 0.66
N VAL A 396 18.18 -16.57 1.13
CA VAL A 396 17.02 -15.91 0.49
C VAL A 396 17.23 -14.40 0.30
N ASN A 397 17.83 -13.73 1.27
CA ASN A 397 18.12 -12.29 1.20
C ASN A 397 19.11 -11.94 0.08
N GLU A 398 20.08 -12.82 -0.20
CA GLU A 398 21.03 -12.63 -1.30
C GLU A 398 20.37 -12.88 -2.66
N LEU A 399 19.49 -13.88 -2.76
CA LEU A 399 18.69 -14.10 -3.96
C LEU A 399 17.79 -12.92 -4.29
N LEU A 400 17.10 -12.39 -3.28
CA LEU A 400 16.22 -11.25 -3.44
C LEU A 400 17.01 -10.00 -3.88
N ARG A 401 18.21 -9.76 -3.35
CA ARG A 401 19.08 -8.64 -3.77
C ARG A 401 19.47 -8.75 -5.24
N ARG A 402 19.90 -9.93 -5.69
CA ARG A 402 20.29 -10.16 -7.09
C ARG A 402 19.13 -9.97 -8.04
N TRP A 403 17.96 -10.49 -7.66
CA TRP A 403 16.73 -10.29 -8.42
C TRP A 403 16.36 -8.80 -8.52
N ALA A 404 16.37 -8.06 -7.40
CA ALA A 404 16.03 -6.65 -7.38
C ALA A 404 16.93 -5.80 -8.30
N ILE A 405 18.24 -6.06 -8.31
CA ILE A 405 19.19 -5.38 -9.20
C ILE A 405 18.88 -5.67 -10.67
N THR A 406 18.54 -6.93 -10.99
CA THR A 406 18.27 -7.36 -12.36
C THR A 406 16.95 -6.77 -12.89
N ASP A 407 15.89 -6.77 -12.06
CA ASP A 407 14.60 -6.16 -12.41
C ASP A 407 14.71 -4.66 -12.68
N ASP A 408 15.46 -3.93 -11.85
CA ASP A 408 15.66 -2.50 -12.02
C ASP A 408 16.47 -2.20 -13.30
N ALA A 409 17.44 -3.04 -13.66
CA ALA A 409 18.21 -2.91 -14.90
C ALA A 409 17.37 -3.13 -16.17
N HIS A 410 16.39 -4.04 -16.12
CA HIS A 410 15.49 -4.30 -17.24
C HIS A 410 14.48 -3.17 -17.49
N LYS A 411 14.15 -2.36 -16.47
CA LYS A 411 13.24 -1.20 -16.60
C LYS A 411 13.91 0.08 -17.11
N ALA A 412 15.25 0.14 -17.07
CA ALA A 412 16.03 1.29 -17.53
C ALA A 412 16.41 1.22 -19.03
N LEU A 413 16.10 0.11 -19.69
CA LEU A 413 16.24 -0.14 -21.13
C LEU A 413 14.89 0.06 -21.82
#